data_AF-A0A9D5QDA0-F1
#
_entry.id   AF-A0A9D5QDA0-F1
#
_cell.length_a   1.000
_cell.length_b   1.000
_cell.length_c   1.000
_cell.angle_alpha   90.00
_cell.angle_beta   90.00
_cell.angle_gamma   90.00
#
_symmetry.space_group_name_H-M   'P 1'
#
loop_
_entity.id
_entity.type
_entity.pdbx_description
1 polymer ?
#
loop_
_entity_poly.entity_id
_entity_poly.type
_entity_poly.pdbx_seq_one_letter_code
_entity_poly.pdbx_strand_id
1 'polypeptide(L)'
;MQITRESNLEEVISAYPDTVDVFIRHGMPCFVCGEPAWGTVGENMDRHKVADPDMLLTDLNRIAERAKKDGQNRNKTSTETSQKLNFKVSRPTDKPKGD
;
A
#
# COMPACT_ATOMS: atom_id res chain seq x y z
N MET A 1 -15.74 11.59 4.27
CA MET A 1 -15.26 11.56 5.66
C MET A 1 -14.16 12.60 5.70
N GLN A 2 -13.99 13.36 6.78
CA GLN A 2 -12.87 14.29 6.84
C GLN A 2 -11.67 13.60 7.47
N ILE A 3 -10.64 13.36 6.65
CA ILE A 3 -9.36 12.82 7.09
C ILE A 3 -8.52 13.98 7.58
N THR A 4 -8.08 13.90 8.83
CA THR A 4 -7.27 14.90 9.53
C THR A 4 -5.93 14.30 9.96
N ARG A 5 -5.01 15.13 10.47
CA ARG A 5 -3.71 14.67 10.98
C ARG A 5 -3.84 13.72 12.17
N GLU A 6 -4.91 13.87 12.96
CA GLU A 6 -5.20 13.04 14.13
C GLU A 6 -5.90 11.72 13.76
N SER A 7 -6.31 11.57 12.49
CA SER A 7 -6.96 10.35 12.03
C SER A 7 -5.98 9.17 12.10
N ASN A 8 -6.47 8.03 12.56
CA ASN A 8 -5.69 6.79 12.59
C ASN A 8 -5.41 6.32 11.17
N LEU A 9 -4.15 6.06 10.87
CA LEU A 9 -3.73 5.63 9.54
C LEU A 9 -4.37 4.29 9.16
N GLU A 10 -4.44 3.34 10.09
CA GLU A 10 -5.06 2.03 9.90
C GLU A 10 -6.55 2.13 9.55
N GLU A 11 -7.28 3.02 10.22
CA GLU A 11 -8.70 3.24 9.98
C GLU A 11 -8.93 3.83 8.58
N VAL A 12 -8.11 4.82 8.20
CA VAL A 12 -8.18 5.47 6.88
C VAL A 12 -7.89 4.46 5.76
N ILE A 13 -6.84 3.64 5.90
CA ILE A 13 -6.46 2.65 4.90
C ILE A 13 -7.51 1.52 4.82
N SER A 14 -8.01 1.07 5.97
CA SER A 14 -9.06 0.04 6.05
C SER A 14 -10.38 0.51 5.40
N ALA A 15 -10.77 1.77 5.65
CA ALA A 15 -11.95 2.37 5.05
C ALA A 15 -11.75 2.70 3.55
N TYR A 16 -10.54 3.10 3.17
CA TYR A 16 -10.22 3.60 1.83
C TYR A 16 -8.88 3.05 1.35
N PRO A 17 -8.82 1.81 0.81
CA PRO A 17 -7.55 1.19 0.39
C PRO A 17 -6.86 1.94 -0.75
N ASP A 18 -7.60 2.71 -1.57
CA ASP A 18 -7.01 3.58 -2.61
C ASP A 18 -6.12 4.70 -2.05
N THR A 19 -6.28 5.07 -0.77
CA THR A 19 -5.44 6.09 -0.13
C THR A 19 -3.98 5.67 -0.02
N VAL A 20 -3.70 4.35 -0.02
CA VAL A 20 -2.34 3.80 0.00
C VAL A 20 -1.51 4.31 -1.17
N ASP A 21 -2.08 4.41 -2.36
CA ASP A 21 -1.37 4.90 -3.55
C ASP A 21 -0.94 6.36 -3.38
N VAL A 22 -1.77 7.18 -2.73
CA VAL A 22 -1.44 8.57 -2.41
C VAL A 22 -0.31 8.63 -1.39
N PHE A 23 -0.39 7.87 -0.30
CA PHE A 23 0.69 7.83 0.70
C PHE A 23 2.04 7.50 0.07
N ILE A 24 2.09 6.49 -0.81
CA ILE A 24 3.32 6.10 -1.52
C ILE A 24 3.85 7.24 -2.40
N ARG A 25 2.98 7.91 -3.18
CA ARG A 25 3.37 9.05 -4.03
C ARG A 25 3.96 10.21 -3.24
N HIS A 26 3.47 10.43 -2.01
CA HIS A 26 3.96 11.46 -1.11
C HIS A 26 5.17 11.02 -0.26
N GLY A 27 5.74 9.83 -0.51
CA GLY A 27 6.94 9.35 0.17
C GLY A 27 6.68 8.68 1.52
N MET A 28 5.44 8.27 1.79
CA MET A 28 5.03 7.54 2.99
C MET A 28 4.66 6.08 2.64
N PRO A 29 5.61 5.14 2.69
CA PRO A 29 5.30 3.73 2.46
C PRO A 29 4.56 3.11 3.67
N CYS A 30 3.30 2.70 3.50
CA CYS A 30 2.49 2.15 4.60
C CYS A 30 2.81 0.70 5.04
N PHE A 31 3.61 -0.07 4.28
CA PHE A 31 3.75 -1.53 4.48
C PHE A 31 5.19 -2.06 4.54
N VAL A 32 6.19 -1.18 4.53
CA VAL A 32 7.58 -1.60 4.30
C VAL A 32 8.28 -1.86 5.63
N CYS A 33 7.94 -2.98 6.31
CA CYS A 33 8.88 -3.76 7.16
C CYS A 33 8.27 -4.98 7.90
N GLY A 34 7.03 -5.42 7.63
CA GLY A 34 6.40 -6.48 8.44
C GLY A 34 5.95 -6.02 9.84
N GLU A 35 6.19 -4.75 10.19
CA GLU A 35 5.53 -4.02 11.27
C GLU A 35 4.42 -3.13 10.64
N PRO A 36 3.17 -3.22 11.10
CA PRO A 36 2.09 -2.33 10.66
C PRO A 36 2.45 -0.86 10.87
N ALA A 37 2.02 0.00 9.95
CA ALA A 37 2.10 1.44 10.16
C ALA A 37 1.10 1.85 11.25
N TRP A 38 1.58 1.90 12.49
CA TRP A 38 0.80 2.32 13.65
C TRP A 38 0.82 3.84 13.83
N GLY A 39 -0.27 4.37 14.37
CA GLY A 39 -0.40 5.77 14.78
C GLY A 39 -1.24 6.63 13.86
N THR A 40 -1.11 7.94 14.04
CA THR A 40 -1.89 8.94 13.30
C THR A 40 -1.23 9.30 11.98
N VAL A 41 -2.02 9.83 11.05
CA VAL A 41 -1.54 10.34 9.77
C VAL A 41 -0.45 11.40 9.99
N GLY A 42 -0.63 12.30 10.95
CA GLY A 42 0.33 13.37 11.27
C GLY A 42 1.65 12.84 11.82
N GLU A 43 1.62 11.84 12.69
CA GLU A 43 2.84 11.24 13.25
C GLU A 43 3.65 10.53 12.17
N ASN A 44 2.98 9.85 11.24
CA ASN A 44 3.63 9.24 10.09
C ASN A 44 4.17 10.29 9.09
N MET A 45 3.47 11.42 8.90
CA MET A 45 3.96 12.53 8.08
C MET A 45 5.28 13.08 8.63
N ASP A 46 5.38 13.28 9.95
CA ASP A 46 6.58 13.79 10.60
C ASP A 46 7.73 12.78 10.52
N ARG A 47 7.43 11.50 10.83
CA ARG A 47 8.40 10.39 10.75
C ARG A 47 9.02 10.22 9.37
N HIS A 48 8.20 10.32 8.32
CA HIS A 48 8.64 10.18 6.92
C HIS A 48 9.03 11.51 6.27
N LYS A 49 8.95 12.63 7.00
CA LYS A 49 9.29 13.98 6.53
C LYS A 49 8.61 14.33 5.21
N VAL A 50 7.30 14.09 5.15
CA VAL A 50 6.49 14.43 3.97
C VAL A 50 6.62 15.93 3.72
N ALA A 51 6.98 16.31 2.49
CA ALA A 51 7.23 17.70 2.13
C ALA A 51 5.98 18.58 2.26
N ASP A 52 4.81 18.05 1.86
CA ASP A 52 3.56 18.79 1.77
C ASP A 52 2.40 18.07 2.49
N PRO A 53 2.27 18.22 3.83
CA PRO A 53 1.23 17.56 4.59
C PRO A 53 -0.19 18.02 4.21
N ASP A 54 -0.36 19.29 3.84
CA ASP A 54 -1.67 19.84 3.48
C ASP A 54 -2.15 19.34 2.11
N MET A 55 -1.23 19.14 1.16
CA MET A 55 -1.55 18.52 -0.12
C MET A 55 -1.97 17.06 0.06
N LEU A 56 -1.23 16.30 0.88
CA LEU A 56 -1.56 14.92 1.19
C LEU A 56 -2.98 14.81 1.79
N LEU A 57 -3.31 15.63 2.79
CA LEU A 57 -4.67 15.65 3.36
C LEU A 57 -5.75 16.00 2.32
N THR A 58 -5.45 16.93 1.42
CA THR A 58 -6.39 17.33 0.36
C THR A 58 -6.68 16.18 -0.60
N ASP A 59 -5.65 15.46 -1.05
CA ASP A 59 -5.81 14.31 -1.94
C ASP A 59 -6.51 13.13 -1.25
N LEU A 60 -6.18 12.86 0.03
CA LEU A 60 -6.87 11.85 0.84
C LEU A 60 -8.37 12.14 0.96
N ASN A 61 -8.73 13.38 1.31
CA ASN A 61 -10.12 13.79 1.42
C ASN A 61 -10.84 13.70 0.05
N ARG A 62 -10.16 14.05 -1.05
CA ARG A 62 -10.71 13.89 -2.40
C ARG A 62 -11.02 12.42 -2.72
N ILE A 63 -10.15 11.48 -2.34
CA ILE A 63 -10.41 10.04 -2.51
C ILE A 63 -11.58 9.60 -1.63
N ALA A 64 -11.62 10.00 -0.36
CA ALA A 64 -12.71 9.63 0.54
C ALA A 64 -14.08 10.12 0.02
N GLU A 65 -14.13 11.31 -0.58
CA GLU A 65 -15.34 11.86 -1.19
C GLU A 65 -15.71 11.16 -2.52
N ARG A 66 -14.73 10.66 -3.28
CA ARG A 66 -14.98 9.80 -4.45
C ARG A 66 -15.48 8.41 -4.03
N ALA A 67 -14.84 7.81 -3.04
CA ALA A 67 -15.23 6.50 -2.50
C ALA A 67 -16.67 6.48 -1.97
N LYS A 68 -17.16 7.58 -1.38
CA LYS A 68 -18.59 7.73 -1.05
C LYS A 68 -19.53 7.59 -2.25
N LYS A 69 -19.10 8.05 -3.44
CA LYS A 69 -19.87 7.94 -4.68
C LYS A 69 -19.73 6.56 -5.32
N ASP A 70 -18.56 5.94 -5.18
CA ASP A 70 -18.20 4.68 -5.83
C ASP A 70 -18.49 3.42 -4.98
N GLY A 71 -18.88 3.59 -3.71
CA GLY A 71 -19.08 2.54 -2.71
C GLY A 71 -20.17 1.49 -2.97
N GLN A 72 -20.73 1.41 -4.18
CA GLN A 72 -21.61 0.31 -4.60
C GLN A 72 -20.95 -0.74 -5.52
N ASN A 73 -19.70 -0.59 -5.96
CA ASN A 73 -19.18 -1.51 -6.98
C ASN A 73 -17.67 -1.82 -6.89
N ARG A 74 -17.19 -2.38 -5.78
CA ARG A 74 -15.82 -2.94 -5.73
C ARG A 74 -15.70 -4.21 -4.87
N ASN A 75 -16.49 -5.23 -5.20
CA ASN A 75 -16.11 -6.60 -4.87
C ASN A 75 -15.24 -7.18 -6.00
N LYS A 76 -13.93 -6.90 -6.04
CA LYS A 76 -12.99 -7.83 -6.73
C LYS A 76 -11.52 -7.55 -6.41
N THR A 77 -10.95 -8.51 -5.68
CA THR A 77 -9.64 -9.17 -5.91
C THR A 77 -8.41 -8.26 -5.96
N SER A 78 -7.43 -8.42 -5.06
CA SER A 78 -6.49 -9.53 -5.20
C SER A 78 -5.75 -9.86 -3.89
N THR A 79 -6.38 -10.67 -3.04
CA THR A 79 -5.62 -11.61 -2.19
C THR A 79 -5.19 -12.77 -3.08
N GLU A 80 -4.00 -12.72 -3.68
CA GLU A 80 -3.30 -13.93 -4.17
C GLU A 80 -1.86 -13.60 -4.62
N THR A 81 -0.92 -13.58 -3.68
CA THR A 81 0.49 -13.88 -4.00
C THR A 81 0.99 -14.91 -2.99
N SER A 82 0.26 -16.02 -2.94
CA SER A 82 0.69 -17.29 -2.37
C SER A 82 0.59 -18.35 -3.46
N GLN A 83 1.40 -18.24 -4.52
CA GLN A 83 1.53 -19.32 -5.51
C GLN A 83 3.00 -19.67 -5.76
N LYS A 84 3.46 -20.60 -4.92
CA LYS A 84 4.34 -21.73 -5.27
C LYS A 84 5.68 -21.35 -5.95
N LEU A 85 6.71 -21.07 -5.14
CA LEU A 85 8.08 -21.40 -5.54
C LEU A 85 8.22 -22.92 -5.62
N ASN A 86 7.91 -23.48 -6.79
CA ASN A 86 8.17 -24.86 -7.12
C ASN A 86 9.66 -24.98 -7.47
N PHE A 87 10.52 -25.10 -6.46
CA PHE A 87 11.96 -25.36 -6.60
C PHE A 87 12.16 -26.79 -7.12
N LYS A 88 11.87 -27.01 -8.40
CA LYS A 88 12.18 -28.26 -9.10
C LYS A 88 13.57 -28.10 -9.71
N VAL A 89 14.60 -28.33 -8.89
CA VAL A 89 15.96 -28.58 -9.39
C VAL A 89 15.94 -29.95 -10.06
N SER A 90 15.46 -29.97 -11.30
CA SER A 90 15.66 -31.07 -12.22
C SER A 90 16.98 -30.81 -12.95
N ARG A 91 18.00 -31.60 -12.59
CA ARG A 91 19.28 -31.72 -13.32
C ARG A 91 19.01 -32.11 -14.79
N PRO A 92 19.61 -31.42 -15.77
CA PRO A 92 19.91 -31.99 -17.08
C PRO A 92 21.43 -32.23 -17.19
N THR A 93 21.88 -33.47 -16.96
CA THR A 93 22.33 -34.44 -18.00
C THR A 93 23.52 -33.98 -18.83
N ASP A 94 24.66 -34.60 -18.50
CA ASP A 94 25.80 -35.02 -19.33
C ASP A 94 25.74 -34.76 -20.84
N LYS A 95 26.75 -34.03 -21.36
CA LYS A 95 27.55 -34.51 -22.49
C LYS A 95 28.87 -33.71 -22.61
N PRO A 96 30.04 -34.39 -22.70
CA PRO A 96 31.31 -33.74 -23.00
C PRO A 96 31.44 -33.46 -24.51
N LYS A 97 32.00 -32.30 -24.85
CA LYS A 97 32.54 -31.96 -26.18
C LYS A 97 33.87 -31.24 -25.99
N GLY A 98 34.94 -31.82 -26.50
CA GLY A 98 36.25 -31.21 -26.64
C GLY A 98 37.24 -32.26 -27.14
N ASP A 99 37.79 -31.99 -28.32
CA ASP A 99 38.76 -32.79 -29.12
C ASP A 99 39.86 -33.53 -28.36
#